data_AF-A0A7G5N133-F1
#
_entry.id   AF-A0A7G5N133-F1
#
_cell.length_a   1.000
_cell.length_b   1.000
_cell.length_c   1.000
_cell.angle_alpha   90.00
_cell.angle_beta   90.00
_cell.angle_gamma   90.00
#
_symmetry.space_group_name_H-M   'P 1'
#
loop_
_entity.id
_entity.type
_entity.pdbx_description
1 polymer ?
#
loop_
_entity_poly.entity_id
_entity_poly.type
_entity_poly.pdbx_seq_one_letter_code
_entity_poly.pdbx_strand_id
1 'polypeptide(L)'
;MSKFDYMNFWGDCIETLAVSKEKYTKEQAIEVAKIELESIGKPYYIAVGNGYVRHRAGVNEDGEPCVCWWLEYEEHSRSCPCWIFHRTTERNEWCKEDYEYIHIPATVEKVEEE
;
A
#
# COMPACT_ATOMS: atom_id res chain seq x y z
N MET A 1 -12.13 -10.92 -15.47
CA MET A 1 -12.33 -10.65 -14.03
C MET A 1 -11.00 -10.82 -13.33
N SER A 2 -10.42 -9.70 -12.89
CA SER A 2 -9.13 -9.66 -12.22
C SER A 2 -9.23 -10.38 -10.86
N LYS A 3 -8.43 -11.44 -10.68
CA LYS A 3 -8.41 -12.23 -9.43
C LYS A 3 -7.76 -11.48 -8.26
N PHE A 4 -7.19 -10.31 -8.50
CA PHE A 4 -6.52 -9.50 -7.49
C PHE A 4 -7.54 -8.81 -6.58
N ASP A 5 -7.43 -9.02 -5.27
CA ASP A 5 -8.24 -8.35 -4.23
C ASP A 5 -7.39 -7.27 -3.56
N TYR A 6 -6.46 -7.70 -2.72
CA TYR A 6 -5.39 -6.90 -2.17
C TYR A 6 -4.21 -7.83 -1.86
N MET A 7 -2.99 -7.30 -1.87
CA MET A 7 -1.80 -8.07 -1.53
C MET A 7 -0.76 -7.14 -0.92
N ASN A 8 -0.08 -7.64 0.10
CA ASN A 8 1.10 -7.00 0.66
C ASN A 8 2.33 -7.39 -0.19
N PHE A 9 3.04 -6.37 -0.66
CA PHE A 9 4.27 -6.46 -1.41
C PHE A 9 5.42 -6.10 -0.48
N TRP A 10 6.33 -7.05 -0.35
CA TRP A 10 7.59 -6.89 0.35
C TRP A 10 8.65 -6.57 -0.70
N GLY A 11 9.05 -5.30 -0.75
CA GLY A 11 10.16 -4.83 -1.58
C GLY A 11 11.36 -4.40 -0.72
N ASP A 12 12.36 -3.83 -1.39
CA ASP A 12 13.70 -3.50 -0.87
C ASP A 12 13.73 -2.71 0.46
N CYS A 13 12.67 -2.01 0.85
CA CYS A 13 12.69 -1.19 2.06
C CYS A 13 11.42 -1.21 2.95
N ILE A 14 10.19 -1.27 2.44
CA ILE A 14 8.96 -1.14 3.27
C ILE A 14 7.79 -1.97 2.72
N GLU A 15 6.96 -2.46 3.65
CA GLU A 15 5.66 -3.11 3.40
C GLU A 15 4.73 -2.20 2.60
N THR A 16 4.40 -2.64 1.39
CA THR A 16 3.54 -1.91 0.46
C THR A 16 2.27 -2.69 0.24
N LEU A 17 1.12 -2.14 0.62
CA LEU A 17 -0.17 -2.80 0.40
C LEU A 17 -0.79 -2.28 -0.90
N ALA A 18 -1.07 -3.15 -1.86
CA ALA A 18 -1.84 -2.77 -3.05
C ALA A 18 -3.26 -3.34 -2.98
N VAL A 19 -4.26 -2.48 -3.21
CA VAL A 19 -5.69 -2.82 -3.18
C VAL A 19 -6.32 -2.54 -4.54
N SER A 20 -7.08 -3.48 -5.09
CA SER A 20 -7.72 -3.33 -6.40
C SER A 20 -8.74 -2.20 -6.43
N LYS A 21 -8.63 -1.27 -7.39
CA LYS A 21 -9.63 -0.21 -7.61
C LYS A 21 -10.93 -0.74 -8.21
N GLU A 22 -10.89 -1.89 -8.87
CA GLU A 22 -12.07 -2.49 -9.50
C GLU A 22 -13.03 -3.11 -8.49
N LYS A 23 -12.54 -3.47 -7.29
CA LYS A 23 -13.30 -4.20 -6.27
C LYS A 23 -13.63 -3.37 -5.03
N TYR A 24 -12.75 -2.45 -4.67
CA TYR A 24 -12.86 -1.67 -3.44
C TYR A 24 -13.02 -0.19 -3.73
N THR A 25 -13.86 0.48 -2.93
CA THR A 25 -13.89 1.94 -2.90
C THR A 25 -12.65 2.48 -2.19
N LYS A 26 -12.33 3.76 -2.41
CA LYS A 26 -11.20 4.42 -1.72
C LYS A 26 -11.34 4.32 -0.20
N GLU A 27 -12.55 4.45 0.33
CA GLU A 27 -12.84 4.35 1.76
C GLU A 27 -12.54 2.95 2.32
N GLN A 28 -13.05 1.90 1.67
CA GLN A 28 -12.78 0.52 2.07
C GLN A 28 -11.29 0.19 1.98
N ALA A 29 -10.61 0.67 0.93
CA ALA A 29 -9.19 0.45 0.75
C ALA A 29 -8.37 1.12 1.89
N ILE A 30 -8.79 2.30 2.35
CA ILE A 30 -8.19 2.97 3.51
C ILE A 30 -8.45 2.18 4.81
N GLU A 31 -9.64 1.61 4.99
CA GLU A 31 -9.94 0.77 6.16
C GLU A 31 -9.06 -0.48 6.20
N VAL A 32 -8.94 -1.20 5.07
CA VAL A 32 -8.05 -2.36 4.96
C VAL A 32 -6.60 -1.93 5.21
N ALA A 33 -6.16 -0.81 4.65
CA ALA A 33 -4.82 -0.29 4.89
C ALA A 33 -4.55 0.05 6.35
N LYS A 34 -5.53 0.61 7.08
CA LYS A 34 -5.39 0.89 8.51
C LYS A 34 -5.23 -0.38 9.34
N ILE A 35 -5.95 -1.45 8.99
CA ILE A 35 -5.92 -2.73 9.71
C ILE A 35 -4.61 -3.47 9.40
N GLU A 36 -4.26 -3.60 8.12
CA GLU A 36 -3.09 -4.36 7.69
C GLU A 36 -1.77 -3.63 8.00
N LEU A 37 -1.75 -2.29 7.92
CA LEU A 37 -0.59 -1.46 8.26
C LEU A 37 -0.64 -0.96 9.72
N GLU A 38 -1.53 -1.52 10.56
CA GLU A 38 -1.60 -1.13 11.97
C GLU A 38 -0.24 -1.38 12.65
N SER A 39 0.46 -0.31 12.99
CA SER A 39 1.73 -0.37 13.69
C SER A 39 1.58 0.07 15.15
N ILE A 40 2.27 -0.66 16.04
CA ILE A 40 2.33 -0.39 17.49
C ILE A 40 3.05 0.96 17.75
N GLY A 41 3.91 1.41 16.84
CA GLY A 41 4.65 2.68 16.93
C GLY A 41 3.90 3.85 16.29
N LYS A 42 3.00 4.49 17.04
CA LYS A 42 2.38 5.76 16.62
C LYS A 42 3.22 6.97 17.09
N PRO A 43 3.24 8.11 16.37
CA PRO A 43 2.49 8.42 15.15
C PRO A 43 3.15 7.91 13.87
N TYR A 44 2.34 7.56 12.88
CA TYR A 44 2.79 7.19 11.54
C TYR A 44 1.89 7.80 10.46
N TYR A 45 2.40 7.85 9.23
CA TYR A 45 1.69 8.33 8.06
C TYR A 45 1.39 7.17 7.12
N ILE A 46 0.18 7.14 6.57
CA ILE A 46 -0.21 6.25 5.48
C ILE A 46 -0.17 7.08 4.20
N ALA A 47 0.78 6.79 3.31
CA ALA A 47 0.82 7.37 1.98
C ALA A 47 -0.08 6.55 1.04
N VAL A 48 -1.07 7.21 0.43
CA VAL A 48 -1.98 6.64 -0.55
C VAL A 48 -1.59 7.13 -1.93
N GLY A 49 -1.29 6.21 -2.83
CA GLY A 49 -0.98 6.52 -4.22
C GLY A 49 -1.71 5.65 -5.20
N ASN A 50 -1.44 5.94 -6.46
CA ASN A 50 -1.97 5.22 -7.60
C ASN A 50 -0.87 4.37 -8.22
N GLY A 51 -1.20 3.14 -8.58
CA GLY A 51 -0.37 2.38 -9.50
C GLY A 51 -1.09 1.17 -10.05
N TYR A 52 -0.32 0.21 -10.52
CA TYR A 52 -0.84 -0.91 -11.27
C TYR A 52 -0.23 -2.21 -10.79
N VAL A 53 -1.02 -3.28 -10.79
CA VAL A 53 -0.52 -4.63 -10.54
C VAL A 53 -0.69 -5.50 -11.76
N ARG A 54 0.32 -6.33 -12.00
CA ARG A 54 0.36 -7.25 -13.12
C ARG A 54 0.78 -8.63 -12.66
N HIS A 55 0.00 -9.63 -13.06
CA HIS A 55 0.39 -11.02 -12.88
C HIS A 55 1.38 -11.41 -13.99
N ARG A 56 2.66 -11.64 -13.63
CA ARG A 56 3.69 -12.10 -14.57
C ARG A 56 4.67 -13.04 -13.89
N ALA A 57 5.37 -13.83 -14.69
CA ALA A 57 6.58 -14.50 -14.24
C ALA A 57 7.67 -13.43 -14.06
N GLY A 58 8.26 -13.35 -12.87
CA GLY A 58 9.45 -12.55 -12.59
C GLY A 58 10.41 -13.36 -11.74
N VAL A 59 11.55 -12.75 -11.43
CA VAL A 59 12.60 -13.38 -10.62
C VAL A 59 12.58 -12.69 -9.27
N ASN A 60 12.45 -13.46 -8.18
CA ASN A 60 12.53 -12.91 -6.83
C ASN A 60 13.97 -12.49 -6.50
N GLU A 61 14.18 -11.90 -5.32
CA GLU A 61 15.50 -11.47 -4.85
C GLU A 61 16.50 -12.64 -4.71
N ASP A 62 16.00 -13.86 -4.49
CA ASP A 62 16.79 -15.10 -4.40
C ASP A 62 17.18 -15.67 -5.78
N GLY A 63 16.72 -15.06 -6.87
CA GLY A 63 17.00 -15.53 -8.23
C GLY A 63 16.06 -16.64 -8.71
N GLU A 64 15.02 -16.98 -7.95
CA GLU A 64 14.03 -17.99 -8.32
C GLU A 64 12.91 -17.40 -9.20
N PRO A 65 12.51 -18.11 -10.27
CA PRO A 65 11.40 -17.70 -11.11
C PRO A 65 10.07 -17.92 -10.36
N CYS A 66 9.41 -16.83 -9.99
CA CYS A 66 8.09 -16.85 -9.35
C CYS A 66 7.05 -16.19 -10.25
N VAL A 67 5.90 -16.87 -10.41
CA VAL A 67 4.73 -16.29 -11.06
C VAL A 67 3.86 -15.64 -9.98
N CYS A 68 4.06 -14.34 -9.79
CA CYS A 68 3.39 -13.56 -8.76
C CYS A 68 2.75 -12.30 -9.36
N TRP A 69 2.00 -11.60 -8.52
CA TRP A 69 1.63 -10.23 -8.80
C TRP A 69 2.88 -9.35 -8.64
N TRP A 70 3.07 -8.42 -9.56
CA TRP A 70 4.14 -7.44 -9.55
C TRP A 70 3.52 -6.06 -9.56
N LEU A 71 4.01 -5.19 -8.68
CA LEU A 71 3.65 -3.78 -8.65
C LEU A 71 4.42 -3.06 -9.75
N GLU A 72 3.70 -2.42 -10.67
CA GLU A 72 4.26 -1.57 -11.72
C GLU A 72 3.68 -0.16 -11.57
N TYR A 73 4.51 0.86 -11.70
CA TYR A 73 4.08 2.25 -11.62
C TYR A 73 3.71 2.85 -12.99
N GLU A 74 3.84 2.06 -14.06
CA GLU A 74 3.51 2.42 -15.43
C GLU A 74 2.32 1.59 -15.95
N GLU A 75 1.48 2.21 -16.78
CA GLU A 75 0.36 1.51 -17.41
C GLU A 75 0.87 0.57 -18.50
N HIS A 76 0.53 -0.71 -18.40
CA HIS A 76 0.82 -1.72 -19.41
C HIS A 76 -0.44 -2.47 -19.82
N SER A 77 -0.38 -3.12 -20.99
CA SER A 77 -1.48 -3.97 -21.47
C SER A 77 -1.74 -5.10 -20.47
N ARG A 78 -2.98 -5.16 -19.93
CA ARG A 78 -3.45 -6.07 -18.86
C ARG A 78 -3.03 -5.72 -17.43
N SER A 79 -2.59 -4.49 -17.19
CA SER A 79 -2.42 -3.96 -15.84
C SER A 79 -3.78 -3.76 -15.16
N CYS A 80 -3.89 -4.13 -13.88
CA CYS A 80 -5.07 -3.85 -13.07
C CYS A 80 -4.78 -2.60 -12.21
N PRO A 81 -5.62 -1.56 -12.26
CA PRO A 81 -5.40 -0.37 -11.47
C PRO A 81 -5.60 -0.67 -9.98
N CYS A 82 -4.63 -0.27 -9.16
CA CYS A 82 -4.65 -0.46 -7.71
C CYS A 82 -4.35 0.84 -6.96
N TRP A 83 -4.95 0.96 -5.77
CA TRP A 83 -4.50 1.87 -4.73
C TRP A 83 -3.26 1.27 -4.08
N ILE A 84 -2.24 2.08 -3.89
CA ILE A 84 -1.01 1.66 -3.22
C ILE A 84 -0.94 2.39 -1.89
N PHE A 85 -0.78 1.65 -0.81
CA PHE A 85 -0.65 2.16 0.53
C PHE A 85 0.72 1.81 1.08
N HIS A 86 1.38 2.81 1.66
CA HIS A 86 2.65 2.64 2.32
C HIS A 86 2.57 3.24 3.71
N ARG A 87 3.19 2.57 4.68
CA ARG A 87 3.44 3.18 5.99
C ARG A 87 4.78 3.90 5.96
N THR A 88 4.84 5.10 6.54
CA THR A 88 6.11 5.78 6.79
C THR A 88 6.02 6.53 8.12
N THR A 89 7.13 6.52 8.86
CA THR A 89 7.30 7.33 10.06
C THR A 89 7.68 8.77 9.72
N GLU A 90 8.14 9.02 8.50
CA GLU A 90 8.65 10.30 8.03
C GLU A 90 7.83 10.84 6.85
N ARG A 91 7.40 12.09 6.94
CA ARG A 91 6.80 12.79 5.80
C ARG A 91 7.92 13.02 4.78
N ASN A 92 7.86 12.37 3.60
CA ASN A 92 8.80 12.45 2.46
C ASN A 92 9.87 11.35 2.27
N GLU A 93 9.72 10.14 2.80
CA GLU A 93 10.71 9.10 2.48
C GLU A 93 10.72 8.68 0.99
N TRP A 94 9.64 8.93 0.22
CA TRP A 94 9.56 8.53 -1.19
C TRP A 94 9.23 9.59 -2.24
N CYS A 95 9.97 9.45 -3.34
CA CYS A 95 10.12 10.30 -4.53
C CYS A 95 8.93 10.33 -5.50
N LYS A 96 7.68 10.43 -5.04
CA LYS A 96 6.57 10.76 -5.96
C LYS A 96 5.63 11.81 -5.37
N GLU A 97 5.43 12.86 -6.15
CA GLU A 97 4.71 14.08 -5.76
C GLU A 97 3.18 13.88 -5.62
N ASP A 98 2.63 12.77 -6.14
CA ASP A 98 1.18 12.51 -6.23
C ASP A 98 0.60 11.66 -5.08
N TYR A 99 1.34 11.42 -3.99
CA TYR A 99 0.83 10.63 -2.87
C TYR A 99 0.03 11.49 -1.86
N GLU A 100 -1.16 11.03 -1.51
CA GLU A 100 -1.97 11.60 -0.43
C GLU A 100 -1.51 11.02 0.91
N TYR A 101 -1.02 11.84 1.83
CA TYR A 101 -0.57 11.38 3.15
C TYR A 101 -1.67 11.55 4.19
N ILE A 102 -2.10 10.42 4.77
CA ILE A 102 -3.05 10.38 5.89
C ILE A 102 -2.24 10.22 7.17
N HIS A 103 -2.22 11.26 8.01
CA HIS A 103 -1.60 11.19 9.32
C HIS A 103 -2.49 10.41 10.29
N ILE A 104 -1.96 9.33 10.86
CA ILE A 104 -2.59 8.62 11.96
C ILE A 104 -1.95 9.14 13.25
N PRO A 105 -2.63 10.01 14.01
CA PRO A 105 -2.08 10.47 15.27
C PRO A 105 -1.90 9.28 16.21
N ALA A 106 -0.87 9.35 17.06
CA ALA A 106 -0.84 8.52 18.25
C ALA A 106 -2.16 8.72 18.98
N THR A 107 -2.81 7.62 19.34
CA THR A 107 -3.91 7.63 20.30
C THR A 107 -3.32 8.14 21.61
N VAL A 108 -3.22 9.46 21.73
CA VAL A 108 -3.25 10.12 23.02
C VAL A 108 -4.70 9.96 23.42
N GLU A 109 -5.00 8.90 24.16
CA GLU A 109 -6.21 8.88 24.96
C GLU A 109 -6.14 10.17 25.78
N LYS A 110 -6.88 11.20 25.33
CA LYS A 110 -7.16 12.34 26.19
C LYS A 110 -8.02 11.76 27.29
N VAL A 111 -7.37 11.40 28.40
CA VAL A 111 -8.05 11.28 29.68
C VAL A 111 -8.56 12.69 29.96
N GLU A 112 -9.81 12.95 29.62
CA GLU A 112 -10.56 14.06 30.21
C GLU A 112 -10.67 13.72 31.70
N GLU A 113 -9.72 14.22 32.49
CA GLU A 113 -9.88 14.30 33.95
C GLU A 113 -10.92 15.41 34.22
N GLU A 114 -12.15 14.99 34.56
CA GLU A 114 -13.19 15.84 35.17
C GLU A 114 -12.90 16.13 36.65
#